data_AF-A0A8B6HSF7-F1
#
_entry.id   AF-A0A8B6HSF7-F1
#
_cell.length_a   1.000
_cell.length_b   1.000
_cell.length_c   1.000
_cell.angle_alpha   90.00
_cell.angle_beta   90.00
_cell.angle_gamma   90.00
#
_symmetry.space_group_name_H-M   'P 1'
#
loop_
_entity.id
_entity.type
_entity.pdbx_description
1 polymer ?
#
loop_
_entity_poly.entity_id
_entity_poly.type
_entity_poly.pdbx_seq_one_letter_code
_entity_poly.pdbx_strand_id
1 'polypeptide(L)'
;MTVFNFIENPNSITNALDRARVEQYSISKKSKKSVFPPAGVTVHEEWHCFLDNSFSDFDVGDYVALLLSEEKMDGDTFIPAVYIYAIVVGKVENGETLPIIGNSLRYYLVDVGNQRIEKKRAYDCFKFNCSIPEKSNEFLVFLDISDTQKDERPLDDILKDVKEKIKAAWTLPEDDRKKIIRRFFKKWHPDTNHGNEKIATEVYKFIKNLILQMENGEDVDANTNSNFKHPPRNSTFWEHFRTLERDTTEDKNYSEQRSQSSSGCGTSSGRRQHKQEVPSGAEAGQWMRQAKLDFTAAKQFLPSAETGPHFNWICIMCYQSVEKVLKALHCHKDCNDVPSTNDLLQLSASLDQNLQVIVQTLVDVIGPRERTMYPDRMDIPKVPADAFNKQTAKSSVNITEEILELSTARL
;
A
#
# COMPACT_ATOMS: atom_id res chain seq x y z
N MET A 1 -22.81 3.93 37.77
CA MET A 1 -23.89 4.92 37.55
C MET A 1 -23.71 5.49 36.16
N THR A 2 -24.69 5.32 35.29
CA THR A 2 -24.68 5.81 33.90
C THR A 2 -24.96 7.32 33.86
N VAL A 3 -24.14 8.07 33.10
CA VAL A 3 -24.19 9.53 32.96
C VAL A 3 -25.57 10.04 32.49
N PHE A 4 -26.32 9.17 31.79
CA PHE A 4 -27.68 9.43 31.30
C PHE A 4 -28.70 9.79 32.39
N ASN A 5 -28.45 9.43 33.67
CA ASN A 5 -29.34 9.79 34.77
C ASN A 5 -29.30 11.28 35.16
N PHE A 6 -28.37 12.07 34.61
CA PHE A 6 -28.18 13.48 34.96
C PHE A 6 -28.65 14.45 33.85
N ILE A 7 -29.33 13.96 32.81
CA ILE A 7 -29.79 14.78 31.67
C ILE A 7 -30.69 15.94 32.10
N GLU A 8 -31.45 15.79 33.19
CA GLU A 8 -32.35 16.81 33.70
C GLU A 8 -31.63 17.95 34.45
N ASN A 9 -30.35 17.78 34.82
CA ASN A 9 -29.56 18.79 35.53
C ASN A 9 -28.16 18.95 34.91
N PRO A 10 -27.96 19.93 34.01
CA PRO A 10 -26.70 20.15 33.30
C PRO A 10 -25.47 20.25 34.22
N ASN A 11 -25.62 20.91 35.38
CA ASN A 11 -24.53 21.07 36.36
C ASN A 11 -24.14 19.75 37.05
N SER A 12 -25.05 18.78 37.10
CA SER A 12 -24.77 17.44 37.65
C SER A 12 -24.00 16.57 36.66
N ILE A 13 -24.15 16.81 35.35
CA ILE A 13 -23.41 16.12 34.29
C ILE A 13 -21.93 16.47 34.37
N THR A 14 -21.58 17.76 34.49
CA THR A 14 -20.18 18.21 34.59
C THR A 14 -19.49 17.57 35.79
N ASN A 15 -20.12 17.58 36.97
CA ASN A 15 -19.59 16.92 38.17
C ASN A 15 -19.45 15.40 38.02
N ALA A 16 -20.34 14.75 37.28
CA ALA A 16 -20.25 13.31 37.00
C ALA A 16 -19.09 12.99 36.03
N LEU A 17 -18.87 13.84 35.02
CA LEU A 17 -17.76 13.73 34.08
C LEU A 17 -16.41 13.99 34.78
N ASP A 18 -16.34 14.97 35.66
CA ASP A 18 -15.14 15.27 36.47
C ASP A 18 -14.79 14.09 37.41
N ARG A 19 -15.79 13.49 38.08
CA ARG A 19 -15.58 12.27 38.89
C ARG A 19 -15.12 11.08 38.04
N ALA A 20 -15.59 10.99 36.80
CA ALA A 20 -15.16 9.99 35.84
C ALA A 20 -13.80 10.31 35.18
N ARG A 21 -13.15 11.42 35.57
CA ARG A 21 -11.89 11.93 35.01
C ARG A 21 -11.93 12.10 33.49
N VAL A 22 -13.10 12.41 32.94
CA VAL A 22 -13.25 12.71 31.52
C VAL A 22 -12.82 14.15 31.31
N GLU A 23 -11.71 14.36 30.61
CA GLU A 23 -11.23 15.71 30.31
C GLU A 23 -12.28 16.49 29.50
N GLN A 24 -12.50 17.75 29.88
CA GLN A 24 -13.35 18.66 29.11
C GLN A 24 -12.76 18.84 27.71
N TYR A 25 -13.57 18.52 26.70
CA TYR A 25 -13.23 18.74 25.30
C TYR A 25 -13.03 20.23 25.06
N SER A 26 -11.79 20.64 24.81
CA SER A 26 -11.44 22.00 24.40
C SER A 26 -11.11 21.99 22.92
N ILE A 27 -11.83 22.79 22.13
CA ILE A 27 -11.55 22.99 20.69
C ILE A 27 -10.12 23.51 20.47
N SER A 28 -9.51 24.16 21.48
CA SER A 28 -8.11 24.61 21.48
C SER A 28 -7.10 23.48 21.69
N LYS A 29 -7.49 22.33 22.25
CA LYS A 29 -6.70 21.10 22.32
C LYS A 29 -6.93 20.25 21.05
N LYS A 30 -6.77 20.85 19.86
CA LYS A 30 -6.68 20.05 18.62
C LYS A 30 -5.56 19.03 18.83
N SER A 31 -5.91 17.75 18.73
CA SER A 31 -4.95 16.67 18.59
C SER A 31 -3.84 17.11 17.62
N LYS A 32 -2.59 17.19 18.09
CA LYS A 32 -1.42 17.47 17.24
C LYS A 32 -1.12 16.33 16.26
N LYS A 33 -1.90 15.24 16.29
CA LYS A 33 -1.81 14.19 15.27
C LYS A 33 -2.51 14.72 14.02
N SER A 34 -1.72 14.91 12.97
CA SER A 34 -2.21 15.12 11.61
C SER A 34 -3.32 14.11 11.31
N VAL A 35 -4.40 14.56 10.67
CA VAL A 35 -5.48 13.68 10.19
C VAL A 35 -4.97 12.82 9.03
N PHE A 36 -3.93 13.28 8.34
CA PHE A 36 -3.28 12.56 7.25
C PHE A 36 -2.21 11.60 7.77
N PRO A 37 -2.04 10.43 7.13
CA PRO A 37 -0.93 9.52 7.44
C PRO A 37 0.44 10.22 7.35
N PRO A 38 1.49 9.68 7.98
CA PRO A 38 2.83 10.17 7.76
C PRO A 38 3.34 9.76 6.38
N ALA A 39 4.22 10.58 5.79
CA ALA A 39 4.91 10.23 4.55
C ALA A 39 5.70 8.93 4.71
N GLY A 40 5.76 8.13 3.64
CA GLY A 40 6.43 6.83 3.58
C GLY A 40 5.57 5.63 3.99
N VAL A 41 4.36 5.84 4.51
CA VAL A 41 3.39 4.78 4.77
C VAL A 41 2.75 4.33 3.47
N THR A 42 2.47 3.02 3.31
CA THR A 42 1.82 2.52 2.11
C THR A 42 0.37 3.01 2.00
N VAL A 43 -0.08 3.26 0.79
CA VAL A 43 -1.48 3.52 0.49
C VAL A 43 -2.15 2.17 0.35
N HIS A 44 -3.15 1.92 1.18
CA HIS A 44 -3.90 0.67 1.14
C HIS A 44 -4.52 0.43 -0.23
N GLU A 45 -4.58 -0.84 -0.67
CA GLU A 45 -5.10 -1.28 -1.97
C GLU A 45 -6.53 -0.76 -2.22
N GLU A 46 -7.36 -0.72 -1.19
CA GLU A 46 -8.72 -0.15 -1.27
C GLU A 46 -8.76 1.34 -1.66
N TRP A 47 -7.70 2.11 -1.38
CA TRP A 47 -7.65 3.53 -1.73
C TRP A 47 -7.10 3.78 -3.14
N HIS A 48 -6.61 2.75 -3.83
CA HIS A 48 -6.03 2.89 -5.17
C HIS A 48 -7.08 3.36 -6.19
N CYS A 49 -8.35 2.99 -6.01
CA CYS A 49 -9.45 3.45 -6.84
C CYS A 49 -9.70 4.97 -6.77
N PHE A 50 -9.23 5.67 -5.74
CA PHE A 50 -9.33 7.12 -5.61
C PHE A 50 -8.14 7.86 -6.21
N LEU A 51 -7.14 7.16 -6.75
CA LEU A 51 -5.98 7.82 -7.34
C LEU A 51 -6.34 8.46 -8.68
N ASP A 52 -6.11 9.76 -8.77
CA ASP A 52 -6.34 10.53 -9.97
C ASP A 52 -5.27 10.21 -11.03
N ASN A 53 -5.72 9.53 -12.08
CA ASN A 53 -4.91 9.19 -13.23
C ASN A 53 -4.74 10.39 -14.19
N SER A 54 -5.31 11.56 -13.93
CA SER A 54 -5.05 12.79 -14.69
C SER A 54 -3.62 13.29 -14.47
N PHE A 55 -3.01 13.90 -15.48
CA PHE A 55 -1.71 14.55 -15.32
C PHE A 55 -1.87 15.91 -14.64
N SER A 56 -2.05 15.89 -13.32
CA SER A 56 -2.19 17.09 -12.49
C SER A 56 -0.85 17.77 -12.22
N ASP A 57 -0.87 19.10 -12.08
CA ASP A 57 0.21 19.83 -11.40
C ASP A 57 0.08 19.67 -9.89
N PHE A 58 1.21 19.73 -9.19
CA PHE A 58 1.27 19.62 -7.73
C PHE A 58 1.84 20.89 -7.13
N ASP A 59 1.31 21.34 -6.00
CA ASP A 59 1.83 22.46 -5.24
C ASP A 59 2.65 22.00 -4.03
N VAL A 60 3.51 22.89 -3.53
CA VAL A 60 4.33 22.59 -2.34
C VAL A 60 3.39 22.47 -1.15
N GLY A 61 3.47 21.34 -0.45
CA GLY A 61 2.57 20.94 0.62
C GLY A 61 1.48 19.94 0.18
N ASP A 62 1.35 19.65 -1.12
CA ASP A 62 0.38 18.67 -1.60
C ASP A 62 0.70 17.27 -1.08
N TYR A 63 -0.34 16.60 -0.60
CA TYR A 63 -0.30 15.21 -0.16
C TYR A 63 -0.65 14.30 -1.34
N VAL A 64 0.30 13.48 -1.77
CA VAL A 64 0.23 12.69 -3.00
C VAL A 64 0.47 11.22 -2.71
N ALA A 65 -0.06 10.34 -3.56
CA ALA A 65 0.39 8.96 -3.63
C ALA A 65 1.54 8.86 -4.64
N LEU A 66 2.67 8.31 -4.20
CA LEU A 66 3.84 8.05 -5.03
C LEU A 66 3.89 6.57 -5.39
N LEU A 67 3.97 6.26 -6.68
CA LEU A 67 4.15 4.90 -7.18
C LEU A 67 5.59 4.43 -6.90
N LEU A 68 5.74 3.40 -6.07
CA LEU A 68 7.03 2.82 -5.69
C LEU A 68 7.36 1.58 -6.54
N SER A 69 6.37 0.70 -6.71
CA SER A 69 6.50 -0.52 -7.51
C SER A 69 5.27 -0.70 -8.38
N GLU A 70 5.51 -1.04 -9.64
CA GLU A 70 4.46 -1.46 -10.56
C GLU A 70 3.99 -2.89 -10.21
N GLU A 71 2.78 -3.21 -10.64
CA GLU A 71 2.21 -4.56 -10.60
C GLU A 71 3.04 -5.50 -11.46
N LYS A 72 3.16 -6.73 -10.96
CA LYS A 72 3.91 -7.77 -11.64
C LYS A 72 3.31 -9.14 -11.34
N MET A 73 3.61 -10.07 -12.23
CA MET A 73 3.39 -11.50 -12.00
C MET A 73 4.67 -12.09 -11.43
N ASP A 74 4.59 -12.74 -10.27
CA ASP A 74 5.67 -13.60 -9.75
C ASP A 74 5.19 -15.06 -9.81
N GLY A 75 5.50 -15.73 -10.92
CA GLY A 75 4.89 -17.01 -11.27
C GLY A 75 3.38 -16.86 -11.47
N ASP A 76 2.59 -17.61 -10.68
CA ASP A 76 1.11 -17.53 -10.69
C ASP A 76 0.55 -16.47 -9.73
N THR A 77 1.40 -15.82 -8.93
CA THR A 77 0.96 -14.86 -7.91
C THR A 77 0.90 -13.43 -8.46
N PHE A 78 -0.24 -12.75 -8.28
CA PHE A 78 -0.32 -11.31 -8.55
C PHE A 78 0.37 -10.53 -7.45
N ILE A 79 1.16 -9.54 -7.83
CA ILE A 79 1.61 -8.50 -6.91
C ILE A 79 1.01 -7.19 -7.41
N PRO A 80 0.06 -6.57 -6.68
CA PRO A 80 -0.54 -5.31 -7.07
C PRO A 80 0.48 -4.16 -7.01
N ALA A 81 0.14 -3.03 -7.62
CA ALA A 81 0.98 -1.85 -7.57
C ALA A 81 1.11 -1.32 -6.12
N VAL A 82 2.31 -0.88 -5.74
CA VAL A 82 2.57 -0.34 -4.40
C VAL A 82 2.70 1.17 -4.47
N TYR A 83 1.79 1.85 -3.80
CA TYR A 83 1.81 3.30 -3.62
C TYR A 83 2.15 3.63 -2.17
N ILE A 84 2.82 4.76 -1.96
CA ILE A 84 3.09 5.30 -0.63
C ILE A 84 2.60 6.74 -0.54
N TYR A 85 2.20 7.16 0.65
CA TYR A 85 1.89 8.55 0.90
C TYR A 85 3.17 9.38 0.90
N ALA A 86 3.14 10.53 0.24
CA ALA A 86 4.29 11.39 0.08
C ALA A 86 3.86 12.86 0.04
N ILE A 87 4.76 13.78 0.38
CA ILE A 87 4.46 15.22 0.45
C ILE A 87 5.35 15.97 -0.53
N VAL A 88 4.78 16.82 -1.37
CA VAL A 88 5.56 17.65 -2.29
C VAL A 88 6.25 18.77 -1.52
N VAL A 89 7.58 18.80 -1.52
CA VAL A 89 8.40 19.76 -0.78
C VAL A 89 8.95 20.86 -1.69
N GLY A 90 9.02 20.62 -3.00
CA GLY A 90 9.54 21.60 -3.94
C GLY A 90 9.28 21.27 -5.40
N LYS A 91 9.32 22.30 -6.26
CA LYS A 91 9.25 22.19 -7.72
C LYS A 91 10.65 22.37 -8.30
N VAL A 92 11.04 21.53 -9.25
CA VAL A 92 12.31 21.67 -9.95
C VAL A 92 12.04 22.34 -11.30
N GLU A 93 12.52 23.57 -11.47
CA GLU A 93 12.26 24.38 -12.68
C GLU A 93 13.06 23.94 -13.91
N ASN A 94 13.96 22.95 -13.79
CA ASN A 94 14.81 22.49 -14.88
C ASN A 94 14.35 21.15 -15.45
N GLY A 95 13.63 21.19 -16.56
CA GLY A 95 13.39 20.04 -17.44
C GLY A 95 12.84 20.51 -18.78
N GLU A 96 13.40 20.00 -19.88
CA GLU A 96 12.93 20.23 -21.25
C GLU A 96 11.43 19.89 -21.35
N THR A 97 10.58 20.90 -21.23
CA THR A 97 9.14 20.75 -21.41
C THR A 97 8.85 20.68 -22.90
N LEU A 98 8.53 19.50 -23.42
CA LEU A 98 7.79 19.41 -24.67
C LEU A 98 6.42 20.08 -24.43
N PRO A 99 6.02 21.12 -25.20
CA PRO A 99 4.78 21.87 -24.95
C PRO A 99 3.51 21.00 -24.88
N ILE A 100 3.53 19.86 -25.57
CA ILE A 100 2.39 18.94 -25.70
C ILE A 100 2.18 18.08 -24.44
N ILE A 101 3.28 17.70 -23.75
CA ILE A 101 3.21 16.96 -22.48
C ILE A 101 3.36 17.92 -21.29
N GLY A 102 3.90 19.13 -21.52
CA GLY A 102 3.90 20.33 -20.67
C GLY A 102 4.28 20.08 -19.21
N ASN A 103 3.31 19.59 -18.43
CA ASN A 103 3.37 19.47 -16.99
C ASN A 103 3.67 18.04 -16.50
N SER A 104 3.41 17.00 -17.30
CA SER A 104 3.62 15.60 -16.89
C SER A 104 5.10 15.19 -16.78
N LEU A 105 6.01 15.96 -17.40
CA LEU A 105 7.45 15.70 -17.39
C LEU A 105 8.21 16.49 -16.31
N ARG A 106 7.51 17.34 -15.57
CA ARG A 106 8.11 18.16 -14.51
C ARG A 106 8.64 17.28 -13.39
N TYR A 107 9.73 17.73 -12.78
CA TYR A 107 10.30 17.10 -11.61
C TYR A 107 9.84 17.80 -10.34
N TYR A 108 9.50 16.99 -9.34
CA TYR A 108 9.11 17.42 -8.01
C TYR A 108 10.06 16.82 -6.98
N LEU A 109 10.34 17.58 -5.93
CA LEU A 109 10.99 17.08 -4.72
C LEU A 109 9.90 16.60 -3.78
N VAL A 110 9.93 15.32 -3.44
CA VAL A 110 8.87 14.66 -2.67
C VAL A 110 9.49 14.05 -1.42
N ASP A 111 8.92 14.33 -0.26
CA ASP A 111 9.23 13.65 1.00
C ASP A 111 8.59 12.27 1.00
N VAL A 112 9.44 11.25 1.04
CA VAL A 112 9.11 9.82 0.99
C VAL A 112 9.05 9.22 2.40
N GLY A 113 9.09 10.07 3.44
CA GLY A 113 9.15 9.65 4.83
C GLY A 113 10.58 9.42 5.33
N ASN A 114 10.72 9.25 6.64
CA ASN A 114 12.02 9.08 7.31
C ASN A 114 13.05 10.18 6.97
N GLN A 115 12.59 11.41 6.74
CA GLN A 115 13.42 12.57 6.35
C GLN A 115 14.14 12.39 5.00
N ARG A 116 13.64 11.51 4.13
CA ARG A 116 14.21 11.24 2.81
C ARG A 116 13.42 11.98 1.74
N ILE A 117 14.09 12.93 1.07
CA ILE A 117 13.53 13.68 -0.06
C ILE A 117 14.06 13.07 -1.36
N GLU A 118 13.16 12.72 -2.27
CA GLU A 118 13.51 12.19 -3.59
C GLU A 118 13.05 13.11 -4.72
N LYS A 119 13.84 13.14 -5.81
CA LYS A 119 13.45 13.78 -7.06
C LYS A 119 12.63 12.79 -7.90
N LYS A 120 11.35 13.10 -8.12
CA LYS A 120 10.40 12.26 -8.87
C LYS A 120 9.75 13.02 -10.00
N ARG A 121 9.26 12.29 -11.01
CA ARG A 121 8.51 12.88 -12.14
C ARG A 121 7.05 13.05 -11.75
N ALA A 122 6.36 13.99 -12.40
CA ALA A 122 4.93 14.22 -12.18
C ALA A 122 4.10 12.95 -12.44
N TYR A 123 4.46 12.14 -13.44
CA TYR A 123 3.73 10.91 -13.77
C TYR A 123 3.87 9.80 -12.70
N ASP A 124 4.85 9.87 -11.80
CA ASP A 124 4.98 8.94 -10.67
C ASP A 124 4.09 9.34 -9.48
N CYS A 125 3.52 10.56 -9.49
CA CYS A 125 2.71 11.13 -8.41
C CYS A 125 1.22 11.16 -8.80
N PHE A 126 0.34 10.87 -7.83
CA PHE A 126 -1.10 10.78 -7.99
C PHE A 126 -1.80 11.61 -6.93
N LYS A 127 -2.84 12.37 -7.31
CA LYS A 127 -3.72 13.06 -6.36
C LYS A 127 -4.79 12.10 -5.87
N PHE A 128 -5.32 12.33 -4.67
CA PHE A 128 -6.50 11.61 -4.20
C PHE A 128 -7.75 12.35 -4.66
N ASN A 129 -8.53 11.72 -5.51
CA ASN A 129 -9.82 12.19 -5.93
C ASN A 129 -10.87 11.78 -4.90
N CYS A 130 -11.33 12.70 -4.06
CA CYS A 130 -12.49 12.45 -3.20
C CYS A 130 -13.78 12.84 -3.91
N SER A 131 -14.08 12.23 -5.06
CA SER A 131 -15.43 12.25 -5.60
C SER A 131 -16.33 11.44 -4.67
N ILE A 132 -16.97 12.14 -3.72
CA ILE A 132 -18.01 11.54 -2.88
C ILE A 132 -19.19 11.20 -3.79
N PRO A 133 -19.79 10.00 -3.70
CA PRO A 133 -21.06 9.72 -4.37
C PRO A 133 -22.17 10.59 -3.75
N GLU A 134 -22.38 11.78 -4.30
CA GLU A 134 -23.53 12.72 -4.28
C GLU A 134 -24.42 12.87 -3.01
N LYS A 135 -24.15 12.23 -1.87
CA LYS A 135 -25.12 12.14 -0.75
C LYS A 135 -24.63 12.59 0.61
N SER A 136 -23.39 13.04 0.77
CA SER A 136 -22.92 13.65 2.03
C SER A 136 -22.43 15.08 1.82
N ASN A 137 -23.39 16.00 1.72
CA ASN A 137 -23.15 17.44 1.59
C ASN A 137 -22.46 18.09 2.81
N GLU A 138 -22.21 17.38 3.90
CA GLU A 138 -21.63 17.97 5.12
C GLU A 138 -20.10 18.07 5.12
N PHE A 139 -19.37 17.32 4.28
CA PHE A 139 -17.89 17.33 4.26
C PHE A 139 -17.27 18.08 3.06
N LEU A 140 -18.10 18.44 2.06
CA LEU A 140 -17.67 19.09 0.82
C LEU A 140 -17.11 20.52 1.03
N VAL A 141 -17.41 21.16 2.16
CA VAL A 141 -16.99 22.54 2.45
C VAL A 141 -15.52 22.62 2.89
N PHE A 142 -14.89 21.50 3.29
CA PHE A 142 -13.54 21.54 3.92
C PHE A 142 -12.37 21.22 2.98
N LEU A 143 -12.62 20.67 1.78
CA LEU A 143 -11.54 20.13 0.93
C LEU A 143 -11.43 20.75 -0.47
N ASP A 144 -12.27 21.71 -0.84
CA ASP A 144 -12.21 22.42 -2.15
C ASP A 144 -12.02 21.45 -3.35
N ILE A 145 -12.67 20.28 -3.30
CA ILE A 145 -12.61 19.27 -4.35
C ILE A 145 -13.73 19.59 -5.33
N SER A 146 -13.44 20.54 -6.22
CA SER A 146 -14.25 20.75 -7.40
C SER A 146 -14.15 19.52 -8.29
N ASP A 147 -15.29 18.85 -8.46
CA ASP A 147 -15.77 18.31 -9.73
C ASP A 147 -14.74 17.47 -10.53
N THR A 148 -14.93 16.16 -10.55
CA THR A 148 -14.49 15.33 -11.68
C THR A 148 -15.09 15.92 -12.95
N GLN A 149 -14.35 16.85 -13.57
CA GLN A 149 -14.70 17.51 -14.81
C GLN A 149 -15.08 16.43 -15.81
N LYS A 150 -16.38 16.29 -16.06
CA LYS A 150 -16.88 15.54 -17.21
C LYS A 150 -16.28 16.25 -18.42
N ASP A 151 -15.41 15.56 -19.15
CA ASP A 151 -14.78 16.13 -20.32
C ASP A 151 -15.84 16.20 -21.43
N GLU A 152 -16.64 17.27 -21.45
CA GLU A 152 -17.72 17.51 -22.41
C GLU A 152 -17.22 17.89 -23.81
N ARG A 153 -15.90 17.82 -24.03
CA ARG A 153 -15.28 18.08 -25.34
C ARG A 153 -15.73 17.04 -26.36
N PRO A 154 -15.87 17.43 -27.64
CA PRO A 154 -16.23 16.48 -28.70
C PRO A 154 -15.17 15.38 -28.83
N LEU A 155 -15.63 14.16 -29.12
CA LEU A 155 -14.80 12.96 -29.19
C LEU A 155 -13.55 13.14 -30.07
N ASP A 156 -13.69 13.81 -31.22
CA ASP A 156 -12.58 14.00 -32.16
C ASP A 156 -11.45 14.85 -31.58
N ASP A 157 -11.77 15.87 -30.77
CA ASP A 157 -10.77 16.71 -30.12
C ASP A 157 -10.03 15.94 -29.02
N ILE A 158 -10.75 15.06 -28.30
CA ILE A 158 -10.17 14.17 -27.30
C ILE A 158 -9.22 13.16 -27.97
N LEU A 159 -9.64 12.53 -29.06
CA LEU A 159 -8.83 11.57 -29.79
C LEU A 159 -7.56 12.24 -30.35
N LYS A 160 -7.66 13.47 -30.83
CA LYS A 160 -6.51 14.24 -31.32
C LYS A 160 -5.53 14.58 -30.20
N ASP A 161 -6.02 15.08 -29.06
CA ASP A 161 -5.20 15.40 -27.88
C ASP A 161 -4.49 14.15 -27.33
N VAL A 162 -5.21 13.03 -27.26
CA VAL A 162 -4.65 11.73 -26.86
C VAL A 162 -3.58 11.27 -27.86
N LYS A 163 -3.83 11.38 -29.17
CA LYS A 163 -2.86 11.04 -30.22
C LYS A 163 -1.57 11.84 -30.09
N GLU A 164 -1.68 13.16 -29.93
CA GLU A 164 -0.52 14.06 -29.80
C GLU A 164 0.29 13.75 -28.53
N LYS A 165 -0.37 13.52 -27.39
CA LYS A 165 0.29 13.17 -26.13
C LYS A 165 0.98 11.82 -26.18
N ILE A 166 0.35 10.81 -26.80
CA ILE A 166 0.95 9.48 -26.96
C ILE A 166 2.16 9.55 -27.89
N LYS A 167 2.08 10.26 -29.03
CA LYS A 167 3.23 10.46 -29.92
C LYS A 167 4.40 11.11 -29.19
N ALA A 168 4.13 12.15 -28.40
CA ALA A 168 5.15 12.79 -27.60
C ALA A 168 5.73 11.83 -26.54
N ALA A 169 4.91 10.98 -25.91
CA ALA A 169 5.37 9.98 -24.94
C ALA A 169 6.24 8.90 -25.60
N TRP A 170 6.02 8.62 -26.89
CA TRP A 170 6.78 7.65 -27.67
C TRP A 170 8.23 8.09 -27.97
N THR A 171 8.55 9.37 -27.76
CA THR A 171 9.92 9.89 -27.89
C THR A 171 10.80 9.62 -26.66
N LEU A 172 10.18 9.20 -25.54
CA LEU A 172 10.86 8.94 -24.27
C LEU A 172 11.42 7.51 -24.19
N PRO A 173 12.33 7.24 -23.24
CA PRO A 173 12.79 5.88 -22.96
C PRO A 173 11.62 4.93 -22.67
N GLU A 174 11.81 3.63 -22.95
CA GLU A 174 10.75 2.62 -22.87
C GLU A 174 10.05 2.57 -21.51
N ASP A 175 10.79 2.70 -20.40
CA ASP A 175 10.24 2.66 -19.04
C ASP A 175 9.35 3.87 -18.73
N ASP A 176 9.81 5.07 -19.09
CA ASP A 176 9.05 6.31 -18.91
C ASP A 176 7.80 6.33 -19.81
N ARG A 177 7.94 5.83 -21.03
CA ARG A 177 6.84 5.65 -21.99
C ARG A 177 5.76 4.72 -21.43
N LYS A 178 6.14 3.56 -20.88
CA LYS A 178 5.19 2.59 -20.29
C LYS A 178 4.35 3.21 -19.18
N LYS A 179 4.97 3.98 -18.28
CA LYS A 179 4.27 4.65 -17.17
C LYS A 179 3.24 5.68 -17.65
N ILE A 180 3.60 6.50 -18.64
CA ILE A 180 2.69 7.50 -19.21
C ILE A 180 1.51 6.81 -19.89
N ILE A 181 1.77 5.79 -20.71
CA ILE A 181 0.74 5.02 -21.41
C ILE A 181 -0.17 4.31 -20.41
N ARG A 182 0.38 3.69 -19.37
CA ARG A 182 -0.37 3.07 -18.27
C ARG A 182 -1.37 4.05 -17.66
N ARG A 183 -0.93 5.27 -17.37
CA ARG A 183 -1.79 6.31 -16.79
C ARG A 183 -2.92 6.72 -17.75
N PHE A 184 -2.65 6.81 -19.05
CA PHE A 184 -3.70 7.01 -20.07
C PHE A 184 -4.70 5.86 -20.12
N PHE A 185 -4.25 4.61 -20.02
CA PHE A 185 -5.13 3.45 -19.98
C PHE A 185 -6.04 3.44 -18.75
N LYS A 186 -5.50 3.69 -17.55
CA LYS A 186 -6.32 3.81 -16.33
C LYS A 186 -7.32 4.98 -16.43
N LYS A 187 -6.89 6.11 -17.00
CA LYS A 187 -7.75 7.29 -17.18
C LYS A 187 -8.94 7.04 -18.10
N TRP A 188 -8.72 6.39 -19.25
CA TRP A 188 -9.77 6.13 -20.26
C TRP A 188 -10.36 4.73 -20.17
N HIS A 189 -10.13 4.00 -19.06
CA HIS A 189 -10.73 2.68 -18.90
C HIS A 189 -12.26 2.80 -18.86
N PRO A 190 -13.00 1.91 -19.55
CA PRO A 190 -14.46 1.91 -19.48
C PRO A 190 -14.98 1.84 -18.04
N ASP A 191 -14.31 1.04 -17.20
CA ASP A 191 -14.70 0.87 -15.79
C ASP A 191 -14.42 2.08 -14.88
N THR A 192 -13.51 2.99 -15.25
CA THR A 192 -13.22 4.18 -14.42
C THR A 192 -14.14 5.36 -14.77
N ASN A 193 -14.86 5.30 -15.90
CA ASN A 193 -15.65 6.40 -16.45
C ASN A 193 -17.16 6.11 -16.45
N HIS A 194 -17.73 5.91 -15.26
CA HIS A 194 -19.18 5.70 -15.08
C HIS A 194 -19.98 6.88 -15.66
N GLY A 195 -20.90 6.58 -16.59
CA GLY A 195 -21.71 7.59 -17.28
C GLY A 195 -21.10 8.15 -18.58
N ASN A 196 -19.83 7.90 -18.87
CA ASN A 196 -19.20 8.22 -20.17
C ASN A 196 -18.54 7.01 -20.84
N GLU A 197 -19.06 5.81 -20.54
CA GLU A 197 -18.49 4.52 -20.94
C GLU A 197 -18.30 4.37 -22.45
N LYS A 198 -19.21 4.94 -23.25
CA LYS A 198 -19.15 4.86 -24.72
C LYS A 198 -17.94 5.62 -25.28
N ILE A 199 -17.75 6.87 -24.86
CA ILE A 199 -16.60 7.69 -25.26
C ILE A 199 -15.30 7.07 -24.72
N ALA A 200 -15.29 6.67 -23.45
CA ALA A 200 -14.11 6.03 -22.84
C ALA A 200 -13.72 4.75 -23.58
N THR A 201 -14.68 3.90 -23.95
CA THR A 201 -14.42 2.67 -24.72
C THR A 201 -13.85 2.97 -26.11
N GLU A 202 -14.34 3.99 -26.80
CA GLU A 202 -13.83 4.38 -28.12
C GLU A 202 -12.42 4.95 -28.02
N VAL A 203 -12.16 5.83 -27.05
CA VAL A 203 -10.81 6.36 -26.78
C VAL A 203 -9.86 5.23 -26.38
N TYR A 204 -10.30 4.30 -25.52
CA TYR A 204 -9.50 3.15 -25.09
C TYR A 204 -9.12 2.22 -26.25
N LYS A 205 -10.06 1.91 -27.15
CA LYS A 205 -9.79 1.14 -28.37
C LYS A 205 -8.83 1.88 -29.30
N PHE A 206 -9.00 3.19 -29.44
CA PHE A 206 -8.12 4.03 -30.24
C PHE A 206 -6.69 4.04 -29.68
N ILE A 207 -6.53 4.17 -28.36
CA ILE A 207 -5.23 4.08 -27.68
C ILE A 207 -4.57 2.72 -27.98
N LYS A 208 -5.31 1.60 -27.84
CA LYS A 208 -4.76 0.26 -28.16
C LYS A 208 -4.27 0.17 -29.60
N ASN A 209 -5.06 0.66 -30.56
CA ASN A 209 -4.70 0.62 -31.98
C ASN A 209 -3.50 1.52 -32.31
N LEU A 210 -3.46 2.75 -31.77
CA LEU A 210 -2.32 3.66 -31.95
C LEU A 210 -1.02 3.03 -31.49
N ILE A 211 -1.06 2.34 -30.35
CA ILE A 211 0.12 1.70 -29.79
C ILE A 211 0.58 0.52 -30.64
N LEU A 212 -0.34 -0.32 -31.11
CA LEU A 212 -0.01 -1.40 -32.05
C LEU A 212 0.64 -0.88 -33.33
N GLN A 213 0.14 0.24 -33.86
CA GLN A 213 0.72 0.87 -35.04
C GLN A 213 2.14 1.36 -34.77
N MET A 214 2.36 2.06 -33.65
CA MET A 214 3.68 2.57 -33.29
C MET A 214 4.70 1.48 -32.96
N GLU A 215 4.29 0.36 -32.34
CA GLU A 215 5.17 -0.79 -32.13
C GLU A 215 5.58 -1.48 -33.44
N ASN A 216 4.65 -1.58 -34.39
CA ASN A 216 4.91 -2.17 -35.70
C ASN A 216 5.67 -1.22 -36.65
N GLY A 217 5.94 0.02 -36.23
CA GLY A 217 6.57 1.05 -37.06
C GLY A 217 5.67 1.55 -38.19
N GLU A 218 4.36 1.36 -38.09
CA GLU A 218 3.37 1.84 -39.05
C GLU A 218 3.15 3.36 -38.87
N ASP A 219 2.92 4.09 -39.96
CA ASP A 219 2.62 5.51 -39.91
C ASP A 219 1.25 5.75 -39.26
N VAL A 220 1.28 6.42 -38.12
CA VAL A 220 0.13 6.74 -37.27
C VAL A 220 -0.77 7.82 -37.92
N ASP A 221 -0.27 8.55 -38.92
CA ASP A 221 -1.03 9.56 -39.68
C ASP A 221 -1.66 9.00 -40.97
N ALA A 222 -1.34 7.76 -41.36
CA ALA A 222 -2.02 7.10 -42.45
C ALA A 222 -3.46 6.74 -42.05
N ASN A 223 -4.44 7.32 -42.75
CA ASN A 223 -5.87 7.04 -42.57
C ASN A 223 -6.23 5.66 -43.12
N THR A 224 -5.70 4.61 -42.51
CA THR A 224 -6.03 3.23 -42.82
C THR A 224 -7.10 2.78 -41.85
N ASN A 225 -8.31 2.50 -42.36
CA ASN A 225 -9.34 1.72 -41.66
C ASN A 225 -8.75 0.35 -41.31
N SER A 226 -8.04 0.29 -40.20
CA SER A 226 -7.35 -0.90 -39.73
C SER A 226 -8.29 -1.61 -38.77
N ASN A 227 -8.72 -2.80 -39.18
CA ASN A 227 -9.36 -3.75 -38.27
C ASN A 227 -8.42 -3.96 -37.07
N PHE A 228 -8.98 -4.00 -35.86
CA PHE A 228 -8.22 -4.22 -34.62
C PHE A 228 -7.37 -5.50 -34.77
N LYS A 229 -6.04 -5.33 -34.91
CA LYS A 229 -5.10 -6.44 -34.95
C LYS A 229 -4.89 -6.93 -33.51
N HIS A 230 -4.96 -8.23 -33.26
CA HIS A 230 -4.63 -8.74 -31.94
C HIS A 230 -3.13 -8.52 -31.66
N PRO A 231 -2.75 -8.09 -30.44
CA PRO A 231 -1.35 -7.94 -30.08
C PRO A 231 -0.58 -9.25 -30.23
N PRO A 232 0.72 -9.18 -30.61
CA PRO A 232 1.56 -10.37 -30.67
C PRO A 232 1.67 -11.00 -29.27
N ARG A 233 1.42 -12.31 -29.21
CA ARG A 233 1.32 -13.09 -27.96
C ARG A 233 2.59 -13.08 -27.09
N ASN A 234 3.73 -12.68 -27.67
CA ASN A 234 5.05 -12.65 -27.04
C ASN A 234 5.61 -11.22 -26.82
N SER A 235 4.78 -10.16 -26.94
CA SER A 235 5.26 -8.81 -26.64
C SER A 235 5.30 -8.56 -25.12
N THR A 236 6.49 -8.25 -24.61
CA THR A 236 6.74 -7.85 -23.21
C THR A 236 5.97 -6.59 -22.84
N PHE A 237 5.76 -5.70 -23.81
CA PHE A 237 4.98 -4.49 -23.64
C PHE A 237 3.49 -4.83 -23.44
N TRP A 238 2.90 -5.75 -24.21
CA TRP A 238 1.50 -6.17 -24.02
C TRP A 238 1.25 -7.09 -22.83
N GLU A 239 2.28 -7.78 -22.34
CA GLU A 239 2.22 -8.47 -21.06
C GLU A 239 2.00 -7.50 -19.89
N HIS A 240 2.70 -6.36 -19.89
CA HIS A 240 2.50 -5.26 -18.94
C HIS A 240 1.06 -4.69 -18.98
N PHE A 241 0.45 -4.59 -20.16
CA PHE A 241 -0.96 -4.15 -20.26
C PHE A 241 -1.96 -5.19 -19.73
N ARG A 242 -1.66 -6.49 -19.84
CA ARG A 242 -2.53 -7.53 -19.26
C ARG A 242 -2.49 -7.50 -17.73
N THR A 243 -1.32 -7.26 -17.13
CA THR A 243 -1.23 -7.08 -15.68
C THR A 243 -1.96 -5.83 -15.22
N LEU A 244 -1.89 -4.75 -16.00
CA LEU A 244 -2.61 -3.51 -15.74
C LEU A 244 -4.15 -3.69 -15.79
N GLU A 245 -4.67 -4.41 -16.79
CA GLU A 245 -6.11 -4.69 -16.89
C GLU A 245 -6.62 -5.43 -15.64
N ARG A 246 -5.82 -6.36 -15.12
CA ARG A 246 -6.15 -7.07 -13.89
C ARG A 246 -6.14 -6.12 -12.68
N ASP A 247 -5.11 -5.30 -12.53
CA ASP A 247 -4.99 -4.28 -11.47
C ASP A 247 -6.22 -3.34 -11.45
N THR A 248 -6.63 -2.83 -12.62
CA THR A 248 -7.82 -1.95 -12.72
C THR A 248 -9.13 -2.65 -12.38
N THR A 249 -9.22 -3.95 -12.63
CA THR A 249 -10.41 -4.75 -12.30
C THR A 249 -10.49 -4.99 -10.79
N GLU A 250 -9.36 -5.28 -10.14
CA GLU A 250 -9.29 -5.41 -8.68
C GLU A 250 -9.65 -4.09 -7.99
N ASP A 251 -9.11 -2.95 -8.44
CA ASP A 251 -9.45 -1.61 -7.92
C ASP A 251 -10.97 -1.37 -7.91
N LYS A 252 -11.67 -1.80 -8.97
CA LYS A 252 -13.14 -1.70 -9.08
C LYS A 252 -13.84 -2.66 -8.12
N ASN A 253 -13.42 -3.92 -8.05
CA ASN A 253 -14.03 -4.91 -7.17
C ASN A 253 -14.01 -4.42 -5.71
N TYR A 254 -12.90 -3.82 -5.26
CA TYR A 254 -12.80 -3.21 -3.94
C TYR A 254 -13.77 -2.03 -3.77
N SER A 255 -13.85 -1.13 -4.76
CA SER A 255 -14.77 0.03 -4.74
C SER A 255 -16.25 -0.38 -4.72
N GLU A 256 -16.63 -1.41 -5.48
CA GLU A 256 -18.00 -1.92 -5.55
C GLU A 256 -18.41 -2.65 -4.26
N GLN A 257 -17.54 -3.49 -3.70
CA GLN A 257 -17.80 -4.16 -2.41
C GLN A 257 -18.05 -3.14 -1.30
N ARG A 258 -17.33 -2.02 -1.32
CA ARG A 258 -17.53 -0.90 -0.39
C ARG A 258 -18.84 -0.16 -0.63
N SER A 259 -19.18 0.12 -1.89
CA SER A 259 -20.43 0.80 -2.27
C SER A 259 -21.66 -0.01 -1.88
N GLN A 260 -21.60 -1.34 -2.03
CA GLN A 260 -22.65 -2.27 -1.59
C GLN A 260 -22.76 -2.32 -0.06
N SER A 261 -21.64 -2.20 0.66
CA SER A 261 -21.62 -2.13 2.12
C SER A 261 -22.21 -0.81 2.65
N SER A 262 -22.07 0.29 1.89
CA SER A 262 -22.59 1.62 2.24
C SER A 262 -24.07 1.83 1.91
N SER A 263 -24.66 1.05 0.99
CA SER A 263 -26.05 1.24 0.55
C SER A 263 -27.11 0.65 1.50
N GLY A 264 -26.67 -0.08 2.54
CA GLY A 264 -27.53 -0.65 3.59
C GLY A 264 -27.87 0.27 4.76
N CYS A 265 -27.74 1.60 4.62
CA CYS A 265 -27.99 2.57 5.69
C CYS A 265 -29.36 3.24 5.52
N GLY A 266 -30.40 2.52 5.96
CA GLY A 266 -31.77 3.01 6.00
C GLY A 266 -32.52 2.38 7.15
N THR A 267 -31.98 2.44 8.37
CA THR A 267 -32.73 2.28 9.63
C THR A 267 -31.83 2.58 10.83
N SER A 268 -32.25 3.57 11.61
CA SER A 268 -31.68 3.97 12.89
C SER A 268 -31.82 2.86 13.94
N SER A 269 -30.83 1.98 14.02
CA SER A 269 -30.47 1.26 15.24
C SER A 269 -28.97 1.01 15.19
N GLY A 270 -28.25 1.24 16.29
CA GLY A 270 -26.79 1.28 16.35
C GLY A 270 -26.10 -0.01 15.92
N ARG A 271 -26.00 -0.25 14.62
CA ARG A 271 -25.08 -1.22 14.04
C ARG A 271 -23.68 -0.74 14.37
N ARG A 272 -23.02 -1.45 15.28
CA ARG A 272 -21.56 -1.42 15.44
C ARG A 272 -21.00 -1.47 14.02
N GLN A 273 -20.33 -0.41 13.58
CA GLN A 273 -19.53 -0.48 12.36
C GLN A 273 -18.60 -1.67 12.58
N HIS A 274 -18.81 -2.76 11.84
CA HIS A 274 -17.87 -3.86 11.85
C HIS A 274 -16.54 -3.24 11.41
N LYS A 275 -15.51 -3.34 12.25
CA LYS A 275 -14.14 -3.04 11.85
C LYS A 275 -13.88 -3.91 10.63
N GLN A 276 -13.84 -3.31 9.44
CA GLN A 276 -13.44 -4.03 8.24
C GLN A 276 -11.96 -4.33 8.42
N GLU A 277 -11.62 -5.61 8.30
CA GLU A 277 -10.24 -6.07 8.25
C GLU A 277 -9.61 -5.49 6.97
N VAL A 278 -8.40 -4.94 7.09
CA VAL A 278 -7.70 -4.22 6.01
C VAL A 278 -6.47 -5.03 5.60
N PRO A 279 -6.62 -6.11 4.81
CA PRO A 279 -5.53 -6.98 4.43
C PRO A 279 -4.63 -6.32 3.37
N SER A 280 -3.31 -6.28 3.59
CA SER A 280 -2.34 -5.89 2.55
C SER A 280 -1.36 -7.02 2.24
N GLY A 281 -1.43 -7.53 1.01
CA GLY A 281 -0.48 -8.54 0.52
C GLY A 281 0.94 -7.97 0.39
N ALA A 282 1.07 -6.71 -0.02
CA ALA A 282 2.36 -6.06 -0.17
C ALA A 282 3.09 -5.88 1.16
N GLU A 283 2.43 -5.36 2.20
CA GLU A 283 3.05 -5.17 3.52
C GLU A 283 3.36 -6.51 4.20
N ALA A 284 2.43 -7.47 4.16
CA ALA A 284 2.67 -8.83 4.64
C ALA A 284 3.89 -9.47 3.93
N GLY A 285 4.00 -9.28 2.61
CA GLY A 285 5.14 -9.73 1.81
C GLY A 285 6.47 -9.09 2.24
N GLN A 286 6.48 -7.81 2.62
CA GLN A 286 7.68 -7.14 3.13
C GLN A 286 8.14 -7.73 4.48
N TRP A 287 7.21 -7.93 5.42
CA TRP A 287 7.50 -8.58 6.70
C TRP A 287 8.04 -9.99 6.51
N MET A 288 7.40 -10.78 5.64
CA MET A 288 7.82 -12.14 5.32
C MET A 288 9.19 -12.18 4.65
N ARG A 289 9.48 -11.24 3.74
CA ARG A 289 10.80 -11.12 3.11
C ARG A 289 11.89 -10.85 4.14
N GLN A 290 11.66 -9.91 5.06
CA GLN A 290 12.63 -9.63 6.13
C GLN A 290 12.81 -10.84 7.06
N ALA A 291 11.73 -11.54 7.41
CA ALA A 291 11.80 -12.77 8.19
C ALA A 291 12.70 -13.82 7.53
N LYS A 292 12.54 -14.05 6.22
CA LYS A 292 13.37 -14.98 5.45
C LYS A 292 14.84 -14.57 5.43
N LEU A 293 15.15 -13.28 5.31
CA LEU A 293 16.52 -12.77 5.37
C LEU A 293 17.17 -12.99 6.74
N ASP A 294 16.45 -12.68 7.82
CA ASP A 294 16.93 -12.90 9.20
C ASP A 294 17.21 -14.38 9.45
N PHE A 295 16.32 -15.26 8.98
CA PHE A 295 16.52 -16.71 9.07
C PHE A 295 17.69 -17.22 8.22
N THR A 296 17.85 -16.69 7.01
CA THR A 296 18.98 -17.04 6.14
C THR A 296 20.31 -16.68 6.80
N ALA A 297 20.38 -15.51 7.44
CA ALA A 297 21.55 -15.12 8.24
C ALA A 297 21.80 -16.12 9.38
N ALA A 298 20.76 -16.48 10.16
CA ALA A 298 20.89 -17.47 11.24
C ALA A 298 21.45 -18.82 10.75
N LYS A 299 20.95 -19.33 9.60
CA LYS A 299 21.45 -20.57 8.97
C LYS A 299 22.91 -20.46 8.53
N GLN A 300 23.31 -19.32 7.98
CA GLN A 300 24.70 -19.10 7.54
C GLN A 300 25.67 -19.02 8.71
N PHE A 301 25.25 -18.40 9.82
CA PHE A 301 26.10 -18.29 11.01
C PHE A 301 26.24 -19.61 11.79
N LEU A 302 25.28 -20.54 11.67
CA LEU A 302 25.27 -21.78 12.47
C LEU A 302 26.49 -22.71 12.21
N PRO A 303 26.91 -23.00 10.96
CA PRO A 303 28.10 -23.82 10.70
C PRO A 303 29.40 -23.16 11.15
N SER A 304 29.52 -21.83 10.98
CA SER A 304 30.73 -21.05 11.31
C SER A 304 30.95 -20.85 12.81
N ALA A 305 29.94 -21.16 13.63
CA ALA A 305 30.05 -21.15 15.08
C ALA A 305 30.73 -22.45 15.58
N GLU A 306 32.05 -22.58 15.37
CA GLU A 306 32.79 -23.80 15.73
C GLU A 306 32.90 -24.02 17.25
N THR A 307 32.99 -22.95 18.04
CA THR A 307 32.76 -22.93 19.51
C THR A 307 32.79 -21.48 19.98
N GLY A 308 31.70 -20.92 20.52
CA GLY A 308 31.77 -19.56 21.05
C GLY A 308 30.46 -18.81 21.34
N PRO A 309 30.58 -17.57 21.86
CA PRO A 309 29.54 -16.70 22.42
C PRO A 309 28.52 -16.16 21.38
N HIS A 310 28.35 -16.84 20.25
CA HIS A 310 27.52 -16.40 19.13
C HIS A 310 26.21 -17.18 19.01
N PHE A 311 26.01 -18.24 19.79
CA PHE A 311 24.77 -19.03 19.75
C PHE A 311 23.56 -18.21 20.21
N ASN A 312 23.73 -17.26 21.14
CA ASN A 312 22.69 -16.31 21.51
C ASN A 312 22.28 -15.43 20.32
N TRP A 313 23.22 -15.01 19.47
CA TRP A 313 22.96 -14.25 18.24
C TRP A 313 22.15 -15.05 17.22
N ILE A 314 22.45 -16.35 17.07
CA ILE A 314 21.63 -17.24 16.23
C ILE A 314 20.21 -17.35 16.79
N CYS A 315 20.06 -17.52 18.11
CA CYS A 315 18.75 -17.62 18.75
C CYS A 315 17.93 -16.33 18.60
N ILE A 316 18.52 -15.14 18.76
CA ILE A 316 17.79 -13.87 18.57
C ILE A 316 17.43 -13.63 17.10
N MET A 317 18.25 -14.04 16.14
CA MET A 317 17.89 -13.98 14.71
C MET A 317 16.69 -14.88 14.40
N CYS A 318 16.67 -16.10 14.95
CA CYS A 318 15.51 -16.99 14.88
C CYS A 318 14.26 -16.36 15.51
N TYR A 319 14.37 -15.83 16.72
CA TYR A 319 13.27 -15.16 17.43
C TYR A 319 12.70 -13.99 16.62
N GLN A 320 13.57 -13.12 16.10
CA GLN A 320 13.17 -11.97 15.27
C GLN A 320 12.58 -12.37 13.93
N SER A 321 13.05 -13.47 13.33
CA SER A 321 12.46 -14.00 12.10
C SER A 321 11.01 -14.43 12.38
N VAL A 322 10.77 -15.21 13.44
CA VAL A 322 9.42 -15.64 13.82
C VAL A 322 8.53 -14.46 14.19
N GLU A 323 9.04 -13.45 14.92
CA GLU A 323 8.30 -12.22 15.21
C GLU A 323 7.74 -11.57 13.94
N LYS A 324 8.58 -11.46 12.90
CA LYS A 324 8.20 -10.86 11.61
C LYS A 324 7.26 -11.76 10.81
N VAL A 325 7.41 -13.09 10.88
CA VAL A 325 6.43 -14.03 10.30
C VAL A 325 5.05 -13.83 10.91
N LEU A 326 4.96 -13.77 12.24
CA LEU A 326 3.67 -13.60 12.91
C LEU A 326 3.07 -12.23 12.56
N LYS A 327 3.87 -11.16 12.53
CA LYS A 327 3.41 -9.83 12.07
C LYS A 327 2.96 -9.85 10.60
N ALA A 328 3.61 -10.60 9.72
CA ALA A 328 3.16 -10.80 8.34
C ALA A 328 1.78 -11.45 8.27
N LEU A 329 1.53 -12.49 9.07
CA LEU A 329 0.24 -13.18 9.13
C LEU A 329 -0.88 -12.28 9.69
N HIS A 330 -0.58 -11.44 10.67
CA HIS A 330 -1.51 -10.43 11.16
C HIS A 330 -1.82 -9.39 10.08
N CYS A 331 -0.79 -8.86 9.42
CA CYS A 331 -0.96 -7.86 8.37
C CYS A 331 -1.76 -8.41 7.18
N HIS A 332 -1.54 -9.68 6.83
CA HIS A 332 -2.32 -10.34 5.79
C HIS A 332 -3.82 -10.46 6.13
N LYS A 333 -4.19 -10.44 7.41
CA LYS A 333 -5.59 -10.35 7.84
C LYS A 333 -6.05 -8.89 7.95
N ASP A 334 -5.35 -8.10 8.76
CA ASP A 334 -5.63 -6.68 8.99
C ASP A 334 -4.34 -5.93 9.36
N CYS A 335 -3.76 -5.21 8.40
CA CYS A 335 -2.56 -4.39 8.62
C CYS A 335 -2.80 -3.21 9.57
N ASN A 336 -4.04 -2.80 9.81
CA ASN A 336 -4.34 -1.78 10.82
C ASN A 336 -4.37 -2.34 12.26
N ASP A 337 -4.34 -3.66 12.43
CA ASP A 337 -4.41 -4.33 13.73
C ASP A 337 -3.20 -5.21 14.05
N VAL A 338 -2.05 -4.93 13.44
CA VAL A 338 -0.82 -5.67 13.76
C VAL A 338 -0.41 -5.35 15.20
N PRO A 339 -0.30 -6.35 16.09
CA PRO A 339 0.05 -6.09 17.48
C PRO A 339 1.44 -5.44 17.59
N SER A 340 1.55 -4.39 18.40
CA SER A 340 2.82 -3.67 18.62
C SER A 340 3.80 -4.40 19.55
N THR A 341 3.41 -5.57 20.06
CA THR A 341 4.24 -6.39 20.95
C THR A 341 5.30 -7.16 20.16
N ASN A 342 6.40 -7.50 20.84
CA ASN A 342 7.45 -8.35 20.31
C ASN A 342 7.46 -9.74 20.98
N ASP A 343 6.48 -10.02 21.85
CA ASP A 343 6.31 -11.32 22.49
C ASP A 343 5.63 -12.30 21.52
N LEU A 344 6.34 -13.37 21.17
CA LEU A 344 5.85 -14.38 20.22
C LEU A 344 4.58 -15.11 20.71
N LEU A 345 4.41 -15.28 22.02
CA LEU A 345 3.22 -15.95 22.56
C LEU A 345 1.99 -15.06 22.41
N GLN A 346 2.15 -13.75 22.66
CA GLN A 346 1.08 -12.78 22.44
C GLN A 346 0.76 -12.63 20.94
N LEU A 347 1.78 -12.62 20.08
CA LEU A 347 1.59 -12.56 18.64
C LEU A 347 0.91 -13.82 18.07
N SER A 348 1.19 -15.00 18.63
CA SER A 348 0.61 -16.25 18.13
C SER A 348 -0.79 -16.56 18.69
N ALA A 349 -1.20 -15.94 19.80
CA ALA A 349 -2.45 -16.26 20.53
C ALA A 349 -3.74 -16.19 19.69
N SER A 350 -3.82 -15.32 18.68
CA SER A 350 -4.98 -15.20 17.78
C SER A 350 -4.79 -15.89 16.41
N LEU A 351 -3.68 -16.62 16.25
CA LEU A 351 -3.38 -17.41 15.06
C LEU A 351 -3.75 -18.89 15.28
N ASP A 352 -3.50 -19.74 14.28
CA ASP A 352 -3.83 -21.15 14.33
C ASP A 352 -3.14 -21.91 15.47
N GLN A 353 -3.85 -22.84 16.09
CA GLN A 353 -3.39 -23.65 17.21
C GLN A 353 -2.14 -24.47 16.88
N ASN A 354 -2.01 -25.00 15.66
CA ASN A 354 -0.79 -25.71 15.27
C ASN A 354 0.44 -24.79 15.30
N LEU A 355 0.29 -23.58 14.77
CA LEU A 355 1.35 -22.57 14.78
C LEU A 355 1.70 -22.13 16.21
N GLN A 356 0.70 -21.96 17.07
CA GLN A 356 0.91 -21.64 18.49
C GLN A 356 1.78 -22.67 19.22
N VAL A 357 1.55 -23.96 18.99
CA VAL A 357 2.33 -25.04 19.63
C VAL A 357 3.80 -24.98 19.22
N ILE A 358 4.07 -24.75 17.93
CA ILE A 358 5.45 -24.68 17.42
C ILE A 358 6.14 -23.40 17.90
N VAL A 359 5.43 -22.27 17.93
CA VAL A 359 5.93 -21.01 18.51
C VAL A 359 6.23 -21.16 19.99
N GLN A 360 5.37 -21.83 20.77
CA GLN A 360 5.63 -22.13 22.18
C GLN A 360 6.90 -22.97 22.34
N THR A 361 7.08 -23.98 21.49
CA THR A 361 8.29 -24.83 21.51
C THR A 361 9.56 -23.99 21.28
N LEU A 362 9.52 -22.98 20.39
CA LEU A 362 10.65 -22.06 20.20
C LEU A 362 10.91 -21.22 21.46
N VAL A 363 9.86 -20.68 22.07
CA VAL A 363 9.95 -19.86 23.28
C VAL A 363 10.47 -20.69 24.46
N ASP A 364 10.11 -21.96 24.57
CA ASP A 364 10.62 -22.86 25.60
C ASP A 364 12.11 -23.16 25.43
N VAL A 365 12.60 -23.20 24.18
CA VAL A 365 14.02 -23.41 23.86
C VAL A 365 14.86 -22.16 24.12
N ILE A 366 14.37 -20.97 23.74
CA ILE A 366 15.14 -19.71 23.81
C ILE A 366 14.94 -18.98 25.15
N GLY A 367 13.72 -19.05 25.69
CA GLY A 367 13.25 -18.19 26.78
C GLY A 367 12.85 -16.79 26.31
N PRO A 368 12.69 -15.84 27.25
CA PRO A 368 12.37 -14.45 26.95
C PRO A 368 13.42 -13.81 26.03
N ARG A 369 12.96 -12.97 25.10
CA ARG A 369 13.81 -12.28 24.12
C ARG A 369 15.03 -11.63 24.75
N GLU A 370 14.83 -10.93 25.86
CA GLU A 370 15.84 -10.13 26.54
C GLU A 370 17.02 -10.97 27.03
N ARG A 371 16.80 -12.26 27.34
CA ARG A 371 17.83 -13.20 27.80
C ARG A 371 18.92 -13.42 26.75
N THR A 372 18.61 -13.27 25.47
CA THR A 372 19.58 -13.44 24.38
C THR A 372 20.54 -12.26 24.24
N MET A 373 20.23 -11.10 24.82
CA MET A 373 20.96 -9.84 24.58
C MET A 373 21.52 -9.18 25.83
N TYR A 374 20.84 -9.28 26.97
CA TYR A 374 21.16 -8.45 28.13
C TYR A 374 21.69 -9.26 29.33
N PRO A 375 22.89 -8.95 29.87
CA PRO A 375 23.47 -9.65 31.03
C PRO A 375 22.68 -9.53 32.34
N ASP A 376 21.92 -8.46 32.55
CA ASP A 376 21.06 -8.29 33.73
C ASP A 376 19.89 -9.29 33.78
N ARG A 377 19.65 -10.01 32.69
CA ARG A 377 18.65 -11.08 32.56
C ARG A 377 19.23 -12.48 32.77
N MET A 378 20.49 -12.57 33.21
CA MET A 378 21.21 -13.80 33.46
C MET A 378 21.62 -13.91 34.93
N ASP A 379 21.81 -15.14 35.41
CA ASP A 379 22.39 -15.37 36.73
C ASP A 379 23.84 -14.91 36.74
N ILE A 380 24.19 -14.01 37.66
CA ILE A 380 25.58 -13.55 37.87
C ILE A 380 26.48 -14.77 38.14
N PRO A 381 27.64 -14.94 37.47
CA PRO A 381 28.35 -13.98 36.62
C PRO A 381 28.16 -14.18 35.10
N LYS A 382 27.14 -14.94 34.67
CA LYS A 382 26.96 -15.34 33.26
C LYS A 382 26.55 -14.17 32.39
N VAL A 383 27.02 -14.17 31.15
CA VAL A 383 26.48 -13.32 30.08
C VAL A 383 25.60 -14.16 29.13
N PRO A 384 24.75 -13.55 28.28
CA PRO A 384 23.92 -14.28 27.32
C PRO A 384 24.74 -15.24 26.47
N ALA A 385 25.92 -14.81 26.04
CA ALA A 385 26.91 -15.62 25.33
C ALA A 385 27.23 -16.98 25.98
N ASP A 386 27.21 -17.08 27.32
CA ASP A 386 27.50 -18.31 28.07
C ASP A 386 26.27 -19.22 28.21
N ALA A 387 25.08 -18.67 27.95
CA ALA A 387 23.81 -19.32 28.24
C ALA A 387 23.31 -20.23 27.10
N PHE A 388 23.76 -19.97 25.88
CA PHE A 388 23.29 -20.65 24.68
C PHE A 388 24.40 -21.52 24.11
N ASN A 389 24.04 -22.73 23.70
CA ASN A 389 24.97 -23.68 23.10
C ASN A 389 24.55 -24.03 21.67
N LYS A 390 25.38 -24.81 20.98
CA LYS A 390 25.15 -25.25 19.60
C LYS A 390 23.84 -26.02 19.43
N GLN A 391 23.44 -26.79 20.43
CA GLN A 391 22.19 -27.56 20.38
C GLN A 391 20.98 -26.62 20.44
N THR A 392 20.96 -25.65 21.36
CA THR A 392 19.90 -24.63 21.45
C THR A 392 19.79 -23.83 20.15
N ALA A 393 20.92 -23.42 19.57
CA ALA A 393 20.93 -22.70 18.29
C ALA A 393 20.41 -23.56 17.14
N LYS A 394 20.83 -24.84 17.05
CA LYS A 394 20.36 -25.77 16.01
C LYS A 394 18.87 -26.05 16.15
N SER A 395 18.37 -26.29 17.37
CA SER A 395 16.94 -26.45 17.64
C SER A 395 16.15 -25.20 17.25
N SER A 396 16.64 -24.01 17.59
CA SER A 396 16.00 -22.74 17.22
C SER A 396 15.90 -22.56 15.71
N VAL A 397 16.96 -22.89 14.97
CA VAL A 397 16.96 -22.85 13.50
C VAL A 397 15.94 -23.83 12.92
N ASN A 398 15.93 -25.09 13.37
CA ASN A 398 15.00 -26.10 12.87
C ASN A 398 13.53 -25.71 13.12
N ILE A 399 13.21 -25.25 14.33
CA ILE A 399 11.84 -24.83 14.68
C ILE A 399 11.43 -23.59 13.86
N THR A 400 12.35 -22.65 13.66
CA THR A 400 12.08 -21.45 12.82
C THR A 400 11.82 -21.84 11.37
N GLU A 401 12.54 -22.84 10.84
CA GLU A 401 12.30 -23.38 9.49
C GLU A 401 10.89 -23.91 9.33
N GLU A 402 10.45 -24.75 10.28
CA GLU A 402 9.10 -25.32 10.30
C GLU A 402 8.01 -24.23 10.35
N ILE A 403 8.19 -23.21 11.19
CA ILE A 403 7.27 -22.06 11.27
C ILE A 403 7.20 -21.31 9.93
N LEU A 404 8.35 -21.07 9.28
CA LEU A 404 8.42 -20.38 8.00
C LEU A 404 7.75 -21.18 6.88
N GLU A 405 7.96 -22.49 6.83
CA GLU A 405 7.33 -23.38 5.84
C GLU A 405 5.80 -23.40 6.00
N LEU A 406 5.32 -23.59 7.24
CA LEU A 406 3.88 -23.58 7.54
C LEU A 406 3.22 -22.23 7.25
N SER A 407 3.93 -21.13 7.48
CA SER A 407 3.39 -19.78 7.27
C SER A 407 3.45 -19.33 5.82
N THR A 408 4.46 -19.77 5.06
CA THR A 408 4.57 -19.46 3.62
C THR A 408 3.46 -20.14 2.82
N ALA A 409 2.95 -21.29 3.27
CA ALA A 409 1.80 -21.95 2.63
C ALA A 409 0.45 -21.23 2.88
N ARG A 410 0.43 -20.19 3.72
CA ARG A 410 -0.80 -19.50 4.19
C ARG A 410 -0.87 -18.04 3.76
N LEU A 411 0.23 -17.48 3.27
CA LEU A 411 0.27 -16.21 2.53
C LEU A 411 0.21 -16.54 1.04
#